data_AF-A0AA39SNV9-F1
#
_entry.id   AF-A0AA39SNV9-F1
#
_cell.length_a   1.000
_cell.length_b   1.000
_cell.length_c   1.000
_cell.angle_alpha   90.00
_cell.angle_beta   90.00
_cell.angle_gamma   90.00
#
_symmetry.space_group_name_H-M   'P 1'
#
loop_
_entity.id
_entity.type
_entity.pdbx_description
1 polymer ?
#
loop_
_entity_poly.entity_id
_entity_poly.type
_entity_poly.pdbx_seq_one_letter_code
_entity_poly.pdbx_strand_id
1 'polypeptide(L)'
;MFAVTSIIDGLKKLYIQKLKPLEVTYRFNDFVSSLLLLEPITFVDTPGVLSGEKQWTQRAYDFTGETSWFAAKCDLILLLFDPHKLDVSDEFKRVISSLRGRDDKIRVVLNKADQVDTQQINELVKRARAAKIHAYIISHLKKEMPAMIGKAKTQLRLIDNLADEFGKVQREHHLPPGDFPNVEQFKEVLSGYNFDKFEKLKPKMIQSVDDMLGYGIPDLLKNFRNPYD
;
A
#
# COMPACT_ATOMS: atom_id res chain seq x y z
N MET A 1 -23.27 -11.41 15.73
CA MET A 1 -22.61 -10.09 15.56
C MET A 1 -21.12 -10.34 15.81
N PHE A 2 -20.29 -10.40 14.76
CA PHE A 2 -18.87 -10.70 14.94
C PHE A 2 -18.18 -9.44 15.47
N ALA A 3 -17.73 -9.50 16.74
CA ALA A 3 -16.90 -8.46 17.33
C ALA A 3 -15.61 -8.35 16.51
N VAL A 4 -15.26 -7.13 16.11
CA VAL A 4 -14.02 -6.83 15.43
C VAL A 4 -12.89 -7.02 16.45
N THR A 5 -12.06 -8.03 16.28
CA THR A 5 -11.00 -8.43 17.23
C THR A 5 -9.77 -7.52 17.20
N SER A 6 -9.63 -6.67 16.17
CA SER A 6 -8.54 -5.70 16.04
C SER A 6 -8.87 -4.55 15.08
N ILE A 7 -8.22 -3.39 15.20
CA ILE A 7 -8.29 -2.29 14.22
C ILE A 7 -8.06 -2.80 12.80
N ILE A 8 -7.10 -3.73 12.64
CA ILE A 8 -6.76 -4.36 11.35
C ILE A 8 -7.97 -5.08 10.74
N ASP A 9 -8.73 -5.84 11.53
CA ASP A 9 -9.93 -6.52 11.05
C ASP A 9 -11.02 -5.54 10.62
N GLY A 10 -11.14 -4.41 11.34
CA GLY A 10 -12.04 -3.32 10.98
C GLY A 10 -11.65 -2.65 9.66
N LEU A 11 -10.37 -2.34 9.48
CA LEU A 11 -9.84 -1.76 8.24
C LEU A 11 -10.00 -2.72 7.05
N LYS A 12 -9.72 -4.02 7.24
CA LYS A 12 -9.95 -5.06 6.22
C LYS A 12 -11.42 -5.13 5.81
N LYS A 13 -12.33 -5.08 6.78
CA LYS A 13 -13.77 -5.07 6.51
C LYS A 13 -14.19 -3.83 5.70
N LEU A 14 -13.73 -2.65 6.09
CA LEU A 14 -13.98 -1.41 5.35
C LEU A 14 -13.44 -1.50 3.92
N TYR A 15 -12.22 -1.98 3.73
CA TYR A 15 -11.62 -2.20 2.41
C TYR A 15 -12.49 -3.11 1.54
N ILE A 16 -12.83 -4.32 2.03
CA ILE A 16 -13.59 -5.32 1.27
C ILE A 16 -14.97 -4.80 0.90
N GLN A 17 -15.64 -4.10 1.82
CA GLN A 17 -17.03 -3.67 1.64
C GLN A 17 -17.15 -2.38 0.82
N LYS A 18 -16.19 -1.47 0.94
CA LYS A 18 -16.32 -0.10 0.44
C LYS A 18 -15.37 0.20 -0.72
N LEU A 19 -14.09 -0.19 -0.61
CA LEU A 19 -13.07 0.17 -1.60
C LEU A 19 -12.92 -0.88 -2.71
N LYS A 20 -12.83 -2.17 -2.36
CA LYS A 20 -12.61 -3.28 -3.32
C LYS A 20 -13.62 -3.30 -4.48
N PRO A 21 -14.93 -3.03 -4.28
CA PRO A 21 -15.87 -2.99 -5.40
C PRO A 21 -15.50 -1.92 -6.43
N LEU A 22 -15.04 -0.74 -5.97
CA LEU A 22 -14.59 0.35 -6.84
C LEU A 22 -13.36 -0.07 -7.63
N GLU A 23 -12.35 -0.62 -6.95
CA GLU A 23 -11.11 -1.09 -7.59
C GLU A 23 -11.37 -2.12 -8.69
N VAL A 24 -12.25 -3.09 -8.42
CA VAL A 24 -12.60 -4.13 -9.41
C VAL A 24 -13.39 -3.54 -10.57
N THR A 25 -14.37 -2.68 -10.31
CA THR A 25 -15.23 -2.10 -11.36
C THR A 25 -14.44 -1.24 -12.34
N TYR A 26 -13.47 -0.47 -11.83
CA TYR A 26 -12.65 0.42 -12.65
C TYR A 26 -11.27 -0.16 -12.99
N ARG A 27 -11.04 -1.45 -12.71
CA ARG A 27 -9.79 -2.17 -13.01
C ARG A 27 -8.53 -1.49 -12.47
N PHE A 28 -8.64 -0.94 -11.27
CA PHE A 28 -7.57 -0.16 -10.64
C PHE A 28 -6.24 -0.92 -10.54
N ASN A 29 -6.30 -2.21 -10.21
CA ASN A 29 -5.11 -3.05 -10.04
C ASN A 29 -4.32 -3.31 -11.33
N ASP A 30 -4.91 -3.04 -12.50
CA ASP A 30 -4.21 -3.16 -13.77
C ASP A 30 -3.26 -1.96 -13.98
N PHE A 31 -3.59 -0.80 -13.40
CA PHE A 31 -2.88 0.47 -13.58
C PHE A 31 -1.92 0.78 -12.44
N VAL A 32 -2.19 0.23 -11.26
CA VAL A 32 -1.37 0.43 -10.07
C VAL A 32 -0.91 -0.93 -9.60
N SER A 33 0.41 -1.14 -9.57
CA SER A 33 1.01 -2.35 -9.00
C SER A 33 0.40 -2.59 -7.62
N SER A 34 0.00 -3.83 -7.38
CA SER A 34 -0.83 -4.21 -6.24
C SER A 34 -0.11 -3.98 -4.92
N LEU A 35 -0.14 -2.76 -4.40
CA LEU A 35 0.33 -2.43 -3.05
C LEU A 35 -0.49 -3.12 -1.94
N LEU A 36 -1.59 -3.82 -2.30
CA LEU A 36 -2.41 -4.62 -1.38
C LEU A 36 -2.50 -6.10 -1.74
N LEU A 37 -1.65 -6.63 -2.62
CA LEU A 37 -1.46 -8.08 -2.65
C LEU A 37 -0.38 -8.41 -1.62
N LEU A 38 -0.85 -8.85 -0.45
CA LEU A 38 -0.16 -9.88 0.31
C LEU A 38 0.01 -11.07 -0.64
N GLU A 39 1.07 -11.05 -1.44
CA GLU A 39 1.72 -12.28 -1.85
C GLU A 39 2.03 -13.07 -0.57
N PRO A 40 2.06 -14.41 -0.60
CA PRO A 40 2.43 -15.20 0.56
C PRO A 40 3.88 -14.89 0.97
N ILE A 41 4.05 -13.85 1.79
CA ILE A 41 5.29 -13.51 2.45
C ILE A 41 5.48 -14.55 3.54
N THR A 42 6.52 -15.36 3.39
CA THR A 42 6.92 -16.30 4.44
C THR A 42 7.86 -15.56 5.39
N PHE A 43 7.38 -15.29 6.59
CA PHE A 43 8.20 -14.72 7.64
C PHE A 43 9.03 -15.82 8.31
N VAL A 44 10.34 -15.59 8.39
CA VAL A 44 11.24 -16.40 9.20
C VAL A 44 11.56 -15.58 10.45
N ASP A 45 11.02 -16.01 11.59
CA ASP A 45 11.32 -15.38 12.87
C ASP A 45 12.61 -15.97 13.45
N THR A 46 13.61 -15.13 13.67
CA THR A 46 14.90 -15.53 14.23
C THR A 46 14.92 -15.29 15.73
N PRO A 47 15.57 -16.16 16.55
CA PRO A 47 15.77 -15.89 17.97
C PRO A 47 16.37 -14.49 18.20
N GLY A 48 15.93 -13.79 19.25
CA GLY A 48 16.38 -12.44 19.54
C GLY A 48 17.89 -12.33 19.70
N VAL A 49 18.46 -11.24 19.17
CA VAL A 49 19.86 -10.87 19.44
C VAL A 49 19.96 -10.49 20.92
N LEU A 50 20.79 -11.19 21.67
CA LEU A 50 20.84 -11.06 23.12
C LEU A 50 21.78 -9.90 23.50
N SER A 51 21.46 -9.24 24.61
CA SER A 51 22.31 -8.21 25.23
C SER A 51 22.94 -8.80 26.49
N GLY A 52 24.27 -8.89 26.53
CA GLY A 52 25.05 -9.30 27.71
C GLY A 52 26.04 -10.44 27.46
N GLU A 53 27.27 -10.31 28.00
CA GLU A 53 28.36 -11.30 27.88
C GLU A 53 28.02 -12.67 28.50
N LYS A 54 27.13 -12.72 29.50
CA LYS A 54 26.87 -13.93 30.29
C LYS A 54 26.03 -15.02 29.59
N GLN A 55 25.48 -14.75 28.40
CA GLN A 55 24.67 -15.72 27.64
C GLN A 55 25.34 -16.23 26.35
N TRP A 56 26.50 -15.69 25.96
CA TRP A 56 27.30 -16.20 24.82
C TRP A 56 27.68 -17.66 24.98
N THR A 57 27.88 -18.09 26.23
CA THR A 57 28.20 -19.46 26.64
C THR A 57 27.00 -20.43 26.61
N GLN A 58 25.79 -19.98 26.25
CA GLN A 58 24.57 -20.81 26.27
C GLN A 58 24.01 -21.21 24.89
N ARG A 59 24.48 -20.64 23.78
CA ARG A 59 24.02 -21.09 22.45
C ARG A 59 24.87 -22.26 21.97
N ALA A 60 24.23 -23.39 21.69
CA ALA A 60 24.88 -24.60 21.17
C ALA A 60 25.19 -24.52 19.65
N TYR A 61 25.00 -23.36 19.02
CA TYR A 61 25.08 -23.17 17.57
C TYR A 61 25.62 -21.79 17.20
N ASP A 62 26.18 -21.67 15.98
CA ASP A 62 26.69 -20.41 15.44
C ASP A 62 25.55 -19.53 14.89
N PHE A 63 24.99 -18.69 15.75
CA PHE A 63 23.94 -17.76 15.36
C PHE A 63 24.35 -16.78 14.25
N THR A 64 25.63 -16.37 14.19
CA THR A 64 26.09 -15.43 13.17
C THR A 64 26.17 -16.11 11.79
N GLY A 65 26.58 -17.38 11.77
CA GLY A 65 26.55 -18.22 10.58
C GLY A 65 25.13 -18.44 10.06
N GLU A 66 24.20 -18.81 10.93
CA GLU A 66 22.79 -19.03 10.58
C GLU A 66 22.13 -17.76 10.01
N THR A 67 22.32 -16.61 10.67
CA THR A 67 21.77 -15.32 10.19
C THR A 67 22.33 -14.93 8.82
N SER A 68 23.62 -15.18 8.57
CA SER A 68 24.23 -14.96 7.26
C SER A 68 23.68 -15.90 6.17
N TRP A 69 23.41 -17.15 6.51
CA TRP A 69 22.79 -18.12 5.60
C TRP A 69 21.37 -17.71 5.20
N PHE A 70 20.55 -17.26 6.16
CA PHE A 70 19.22 -16.73 5.87
C PHE A 70 19.29 -15.45 5.01
N ALA A 71 20.21 -14.55 5.35
CA ALA A 71 20.42 -13.31 4.59
C ALA A 71 20.79 -13.56 3.12
N ALA A 72 21.49 -14.67 2.83
CA ALA A 72 21.81 -15.06 1.47
C ALA A 72 20.57 -15.46 0.65
N LYS A 73 19.54 -16.01 1.31
CA LYS A 73 18.37 -16.63 0.68
C LYS A 73 17.11 -15.77 0.70
N CYS A 74 17.00 -14.82 1.61
CA CYS A 74 15.83 -13.96 1.70
C CYS A 74 15.85 -12.85 0.65
N ASP A 75 14.66 -12.35 0.32
CA ASP A 75 14.47 -11.15 -0.51
C ASP A 75 14.55 -9.86 0.32
N LEU A 76 14.25 -9.95 1.63
CA LEU A 76 14.17 -8.82 2.56
C LEU A 76 14.63 -9.23 3.96
N ILE A 77 15.40 -8.35 4.61
CA ILE A 77 15.87 -8.49 6.01
C ILE A 77 15.29 -7.32 6.81
N LEU A 78 14.50 -7.62 7.84
CA LEU A 78 13.96 -6.62 8.75
C LEU A 78 14.81 -6.57 10.04
N LEU A 79 15.51 -5.46 10.27
CA LEU A 79 16.25 -5.23 11.51
C LEU A 79 15.40 -4.42 12.49
N LEU A 80 14.92 -5.08 13.56
CA LEU A 80 14.05 -4.46 14.57
C LEU A 80 14.88 -3.78 15.68
N PHE A 81 14.68 -2.48 15.89
CA PHE A 81 15.36 -1.69 16.91
C PHE A 81 14.38 -1.10 17.92
N ASP A 82 14.60 -1.30 19.21
CA ASP A 82 13.85 -0.62 20.27
C ASP A 82 14.59 0.68 20.65
N PRO A 83 14.04 1.88 20.37
CA PRO A 83 14.70 3.15 20.67
C PRO A 83 14.87 3.38 22.17
N HIS A 84 14.10 2.69 23.02
CA HIS A 84 14.20 2.79 24.47
C HIS A 84 15.24 1.83 25.06
N LYS A 85 15.84 0.94 24.25
CA LYS A 85 16.88 -0.02 24.64
C LYS A 85 18.07 0.06 23.69
N LEU A 86 18.53 1.27 23.37
CA LEU A 86 19.68 1.55 22.49
C LEU A 86 21.02 1.18 23.14
N ASP A 87 21.17 -0.08 23.55
CA ASP A 87 22.46 -0.68 23.88
C ASP A 87 22.82 -1.65 22.76
N VAL A 88 23.68 -1.18 21.84
CA VAL A 88 24.09 -1.95 20.66
C VAL A 88 25.09 -3.02 21.12
N SER A 89 24.58 -4.21 21.44
CA SER A 89 25.41 -5.33 21.90
C SER A 89 26.44 -5.74 20.84
N ASP A 90 27.57 -6.30 21.28
CA ASP A 90 28.59 -6.79 20.34
C ASP A 90 28.09 -7.96 19.47
N GLU A 91 27.04 -8.67 19.89
CA GLU A 91 26.34 -9.66 19.06
C GLU A 91 25.65 -9.00 17.90
N PHE A 92 24.94 -7.91 18.18
CA PHE A 92 24.24 -7.15 17.18
C PHE A 92 25.20 -6.52 16.16
N LYS A 93 26.36 -6.01 16.61
CA LYS A 93 27.42 -5.52 15.71
C LYS A 93 28.00 -6.63 14.82
N ARG A 94 28.19 -7.84 15.36
CA ARG A 94 28.67 -9.00 14.61
C ARG A 94 27.66 -9.45 13.55
N VAL A 95 26.37 -9.49 13.87
CA VAL A 95 25.29 -9.78 12.91
C VAL A 95 25.24 -8.71 11.82
N ILE A 96 25.24 -7.41 12.16
CA ILE A 96 25.28 -6.35 11.13
C ILE A 96 26.51 -6.49 10.22
N SER A 97 27.65 -6.86 10.81
CA SER A 97 28.88 -7.07 10.04
C SER A 97 28.79 -8.27 9.09
N SER A 98 28.08 -9.34 9.47
CA SER A 98 27.86 -10.51 8.61
C SER A 98 26.84 -10.26 7.48
N LEU A 99 26.03 -9.21 7.60
CA LEU A 99 25.08 -8.76 6.59
C LEU A 99 25.70 -7.80 5.55
N ARG A 100 26.93 -7.33 5.74
CA ARG A 100 27.62 -6.42 4.81
C ARG A 100 27.66 -7.02 3.40
N GLY A 101 27.37 -6.19 2.39
CA GLY A 101 27.28 -6.63 1.00
C GLY A 101 25.90 -7.14 0.60
N ARG A 102 24.91 -7.05 1.49
CA ARG A 102 23.48 -7.29 1.24
C ARG A 102 22.62 -6.11 1.67
N ASP A 103 23.21 -4.92 1.68
CA ASP A 103 22.62 -3.69 2.21
C ASP A 103 21.33 -3.30 1.48
N ASP A 104 21.17 -3.69 0.22
CA ASP A 104 19.97 -3.51 -0.60
C ASP A 104 18.73 -4.24 -0.03
N LYS A 105 18.95 -5.37 0.65
CA LYS A 105 17.91 -6.20 1.27
C LYS A 105 17.52 -5.74 2.68
N ILE A 106 18.30 -4.87 3.30
CA ILE A 106 18.09 -4.50 4.71
C ILE A 106 17.07 -3.36 4.81
N ARG A 107 16.10 -3.51 5.71
CA ARG A 107 15.21 -2.44 6.17
C ARG A 107 15.22 -2.40 7.69
N VAL A 108 15.58 -1.23 8.24
CA VAL A 108 15.57 -0.98 9.68
C VAL A 108 14.16 -0.58 10.10
N VAL A 109 13.62 -1.28 11.10
CA VAL A 109 12.28 -1.07 11.66
C VAL A 109 12.44 -0.71 13.13
N LEU A 110 11.92 0.44 13.55
CA LEU A 110 11.91 0.82 14.96
C LEU A 110 10.70 0.15 15.67
N ASN A 111 10.98 -0.85 16.49
CA ASN A 111 10.01 -1.61 17.27
C ASN A 111 9.60 -0.83 18.55
N LYS A 112 8.39 -1.08 19.06
CA LYS A 112 7.63 -0.20 19.98
C LYS A 112 7.20 1.14 19.38
N ALA A 113 6.89 1.14 18.09
CA ALA A 113 6.06 2.18 17.50
C ALA A 113 4.60 1.87 17.85
N ASP A 114 4.03 2.58 18.81
CA ASP A 114 2.60 2.89 18.97
C ASP A 114 1.93 3.43 17.66
N GLN A 115 2.65 3.47 16.53
CA GLN A 115 2.28 4.07 15.25
C GLN A 115 1.98 3.08 14.11
N VAL A 116 2.03 1.76 14.33
CA VAL A 116 1.78 0.75 13.27
C VAL A 116 0.35 0.87 12.70
N ASP A 117 -0.65 1.20 13.53
CA ASP A 117 -2.02 1.46 13.06
C ASP A 117 -2.08 2.67 12.12
N THR A 118 -1.35 3.75 12.44
CA THR A 118 -1.39 5.01 11.67
C THR A 118 -0.81 4.85 10.25
N GLN A 119 0.23 4.03 10.09
CA GLN A 119 0.83 3.81 8.77
C GLN A 119 -0.10 3.00 7.85
N GLN A 120 -0.71 1.92 8.34
CA GLN A 120 -1.67 1.12 7.55
C GLN A 120 -2.91 1.93 7.16
N ILE A 121 -3.38 2.81 8.05
CA ILE A 121 -4.46 3.74 7.77
C ILE A 121 -4.06 4.73 6.69
N ASN A 122 -2.87 5.34 6.79
CA ASN A 122 -2.38 6.29 5.81
C ASN A 122 -2.25 5.64 4.42
N GLU A 123 -1.77 4.40 4.34
CA GLU A 123 -1.70 3.66 3.08
C GLU A 123 -3.09 3.32 2.52
N LEU A 124 -4.04 2.90 3.37
CA LEU A 124 -5.43 2.67 2.94
C LEU A 124 -6.08 3.95 2.42
N VAL A 125 -5.85 5.08 3.10
CA VAL A 125 -6.40 6.39 2.70
C VAL A 125 -5.77 6.86 1.38
N LYS A 126 -4.45 6.74 1.21
CA LYS A 126 -3.77 7.04 -0.06
C LYS A 126 -4.33 6.20 -1.19
N ARG A 127 -4.49 4.89 -0.96
CA ARG A 127 -5.02 3.96 -1.96
C ARG A 127 -6.47 4.26 -2.32
N ALA A 128 -7.31 4.56 -1.32
CA ALA A 128 -8.69 4.95 -1.55
C ALA A 128 -8.79 6.21 -2.43
N ARG A 129 -7.95 7.22 -2.18
CA ARG A 129 -7.86 8.43 -3.00
C ARG A 129 -7.42 8.10 -4.43
N ALA A 130 -6.34 7.33 -4.59
CA ALA A 130 -5.85 6.90 -5.90
C ALA A 130 -6.93 6.13 -6.69
N ALA A 131 -7.64 5.20 -6.05
CA ALA A 131 -8.71 4.43 -6.69
C ALA A 131 -9.90 5.31 -7.10
N LYS A 132 -10.27 6.31 -6.29
CA LYS A 132 -11.31 7.29 -6.66
C LYS A 132 -10.89 8.11 -7.88
N ILE A 133 -9.66 8.63 -7.89
CA ILE A 133 -9.13 9.44 -9.00
C ILE A 133 -9.06 8.61 -10.27
N HIS A 134 -8.58 7.38 -10.17
CA HIS A 134 -8.60 6.42 -11.28
C HIS A 134 -10.02 6.20 -11.82
N ALA A 135 -11.02 6.00 -10.94
CA ALA A 135 -12.41 5.85 -11.36
C ALA A 135 -12.94 7.08 -12.11
N TYR A 136 -12.59 8.30 -11.66
CA TYR A 136 -12.92 9.53 -12.38
C TYR A 136 -12.25 9.61 -13.75
N ILE A 137 -10.96 9.30 -13.84
CA ILE A 137 -10.20 9.27 -15.10
C ILE A 137 -10.85 8.30 -16.10
N ILE A 138 -11.03 7.04 -15.71
CA ILE A 138 -11.63 6.02 -16.59
C ILE A 138 -13.04 6.41 -17.03
N SER A 139 -13.84 6.96 -16.12
CA SER A 139 -15.19 7.44 -16.44
C SER A 139 -15.21 8.64 -17.39
N HIS A 140 -14.27 9.56 -17.22
CA HIS A 140 -14.08 10.71 -18.11
C HIS A 140 -13.69 10.28 -19.51
N LEU A 141 -12.69 9.38 -19.62
CA LEU A 141 -12.30 8.81 -20.91
C LEU A 141 -13.47 8.08 -21.59
N LYS A 142 -14.31 7.36 -20.83
CA LYS A 142 -15.54 6.75 -21.35
C LYS A 142 -16.55 7.78 -21.86
N LYS A 143 -16.70 8.91 -21.17
CA LYS A 143 -17.61 10.01 -21.52
C LYS A 143 -17.19 10.72 -22.81
N GLU A 144 -15.89 10.85 -23.04
CA GLU A 144 -15.33 11.50 -24.24
C GLU A 144 -15.34 10.62 -25.51
N MET A 145 -15.64 9.32 -25.37
CA MET A 145 -15.70 8.41 -26.52
C MET A 145 -16.95 8.67 -27.40
N PRO A 146 -16.80 8.70 -28.74
CA PRO A 146 -17.93 8.88 -29.64
C PRO A 146 -18.79 7.61 -29.72
N ALA A 147 -20.11 7.77 -29.83
CA ALA A 147 -21.04 6.64 -29.83
C ALA A 147 -20.90 5.71 -31.05
N MET A 148 -20.59 6.24 -32.24
CA MET A 148 -20.65 5.48 -33.50
C MET A 148 -19.38 5.54 -34.35
N ILE A 149 -18.87 6.72 -34.73
CA ILE A 149 -17.78 6.88 -35.72
C ILE A 149 -16.55 7.54 -35.10
N GLY A 150 -15.34 7.14 -35.55
CA GLY A 150 -14.08 7.81 -35.18
C GLY A 150 -13.44 7.32 -33.87
N LYS A 151 -13.94 6.22 -33.30
CA LYS A 151 -13.50 5.66 -32.00
C LYS A 151 -11.99 5.51 -31.85
N ALA A 152 -11.31 4.89 -32.82
CA ALA A 152 -9.86 4.69 -32.79
C ALA A 152 -9.10 6.01 -32.78
N LYS A 153 -9.50 6.96 -33.64
CA LYS A 153 -8.89 8.31 -33.70
C LYS A 153 -9.10 9.08 -32.41
N THR A 154 -10.29 9.01 -31.82
CA THR A 154 -10.58 9.67 -30.54
C THR A 154 -9.80 9.03 -29.40
N GLN A 155 -9.73 7.70 -29.33
CA GLN A 155 -8.95 7.02 -28.29
C GLN A 155 -7.47 7.42 -28.37
N LEU A 156 -6.87 7.42 -29.56
CA LEU A 156 -5.48 7.85 -29.74
C LEU A 156 -5.30 9.30 -29.28
N ARG A 157 -6.18 10.22 -29.70
CA ARG A 157 -6.16 11.62 -29.26
C ARG A 157 -6.24 11.77 -27.72
N LEU A 158 -7.09 10.98 -27.07
CA LEU A 158 -7.24 11.01 -25.61
C LEU A 158 -5.99 10.49 -24.90
N ILE A 159 -5.32 9.48 -25.46
CA ILE A 159 -4.05 8.95 -24.94
C ILE A 159 -2.93 9.98 -25.14
N ASP A 160 -2.81 10.57 -26.33
CA ASP A 160 -1.76 11.55 -26.65
C ASP A 160 -1.86 12.79 -25.74
N ASN A 161 -3.09 13.25 -25.48
CA ASN A 161 -3.37 14.42 -24.66
C ASN A 161 -3.74 14.08 -23.20
N LEU A 162 -3.30 12.93 -22.67
CA LEU A 162 -3.75 12.44 -21.37
C LEU A 162 -3.50 13.43 -20.21
N ALA A 163 -2.42 14.20 -20.26
CA ALA A 163 -2.13 15.22 -19.25
C ALA A 163 -3.22 16.30 -19.18
N ASP A 164 -3.74 16.75 -20.33
CA ASP A 164 -4.84 17.71 -20.39
C ASP A 164 -6.15 17.08 -19.91
N GLU A 165 -6.39 15.80 -20.26
CA GLU A 165 -7.56 15.06 -19.76
C GLU A 165 -7.52 14.91 -18.23
N PHE A 166 -6.35 14.66 -17.64
CA PHE A 166 -6.18 14.70 -16.18
C PHE A 166 -6.49 16.08 -15.61
N GLY A 167 -6.02 17.15 -16.25
CA GLY A 167 -6.33 18.52 -15.85
C GLY A 167 -7.83 18.86 -15.89
N LYS A 168 -8.58 18.30 -16.85
CA LYS A 168 -10.05 18.44 -16.88
C LYS A 168 -10.70 17.73 -15.71
N VAL A 169 -10.34 16.47 -15.47
CA VAL A 169 -10.84 15.66 -14.34
C VAL A 169 -10.54 16.34 -13.01
N GLN A 170 -9.33 16.89 -12.86
CA GLN A 170 -8.92 17.62 -11.67
C GLN A 170 -9.83 18.82 -11.40
N ARG A 171 -10.12 19.64 -12.43
CA ARG A 171 -10.98 20.83 -12.30
C ARG A 171 -12.44 20.47 -12.08
N GLU A 172 -12.98 19.50 -12.83
CA GLU A 172 -14.39 19.09 -12.73
C GLU A 172 -14.73 18.55 -11.33
N HIS A 173 -13.79 17.84 -10.70
CA HIS A 173 -14.01 17.18 -9.42
C HIS A 173 -13.24 17.80 -8.24
N HIS A 174 -12.57 18.93 -8.43
CA HIS A 174 -11.81 19.65 -7.40
C HIS A 174 -10.78 18.78 -6.68
N LEU A 175 -10.02 18.00 -7.45
CA LEU A 175 -9.10 16.99 -6.92
C LEU A 175 -7.69 17.57 -6.68
N PRO A 176 -6.96 17.10 -5.66
CA PRO A 176 -5.57 17.51 -5.44
C PRO A 176 -4.67 17.00 -6.58
N PRO A 177 -3.76 17.83 -7.13
CA PRO A 177 -2.87 17.43 -8.22
C PRO A 177 -1.89 16.32 -7.82
N GLY A 178 -1.45 16.31 -6.56
CA GLY A 178 -0.48 15.34 -6.06
C GLY A 178 -1.00 13.90 -5.95
N ASP A 179 -2.31 13.71 -6.06
CA ASP A 179 -2.93 12.37 -5.98
C ASP A 179 -3.10 11.73 -7.38
N PHE A 180 -2.76 12.43 -8.47
CA PHE A 180 -2.85 11.90 -9.84
C PHE A 180 -1.67 10.98 -10.17
N PRO A 181 -1.90 9.92 -10.96
CA PRO A 181 -0.85 8.99 -11.35
C PRO A 181 0.13 9.63 -12.35
N ASN A 182 1.31 9.03 -12.50
CA ASN A 182 2.25 9.43 -13.54
C ASN A 182 1.64 9.22 -14.93
N VAL A 183 1.64 10.27 -15.75
CA VAL A 183 0.98 10.29 -17.07
C VAL A 183 1.55 9.22 -18.00
N GLU A 184 2.87 9.09 -18.10
CA GLU A 184 3.50 8.18 -19.06
C GLU A 184 3.29 6.71 -18.69
N GLN A 185 3.43 6.37 -17.40
CA GLN A 185 3.12 5.03 -16.90
C GLN A 185 1.64 4.67 -17.11
N PHE A 186 0.75 5.64 -16.87
CA PHE A 186 -0.68 5.42 -17.09
C PHE A 186 -1.00 5.20 -18.56
N LYS A 187 -0.40 5.98 -19.48
CA LYS A 187 -0.56 5.83 -20.94
C LYS A 187 -0.15 4.45 -21.44
N GLU A 188 0.96 3.90 -20.94
CA GLU A 188 1.47 2.59 -21.33
C GLU A 188 0.43 1.49 -21.08
N VAL A 189 -0.10 1.43 -19.86
CA VAL A 189 -1.17 0.48 -19.50
C VAL A 189 -2.44 0.77 -20.30
N LEU A 190 -2.84 2.05 -20.35
CA LEU A 190 -4.08 2.51 -20.98
C LEU A 190 -4.17 2.14 -22.46
N SER A 191 -3.03 2.14 -23.16
CA SER A 191 -2.93 1.76 -24.58
C SER A 191 -3.40 0.33 -24.87
N GLY A 192 -3.35 -0.57 -23.88
CA GLY A 192 -3.85 -1.94 -23.99
C GLY A 192 -5.38 -2.08 -23.91
N TYR A 193 -6.12 -1.01 -23.64
CA TYR A 193 -7.56 -1.06 -23.39
C TYR A 193 -8.40 -0.49 -24.55
N ASN A 194 -9.64 -0.96 -24.63
CA ASN A 194 -10.67 -0.36 -25.48
C ASN A 194 -11.59 0.50 -24.60
N PHE A 195 -11.59 1.82 -24.84
CA PHE A 195 -12.30 2.78 -24.00
C PHE A 195 -13.82 2.66 -24.13
N ASP A 196 -14.35 2.05 -25.21
CA ASP A 196 -15.77 1.75 -25.31
C ASP A 196 -16.23 0.73 -24.26
N LYS A 197 -15.32 -0.08 -23.72
CA LYS A 197 -15.63 -1.07 -22.69
C LYS A 197 -15.48 -0.53 -21.27
N PHE A 198 -15.07 0.73 -21.11
CA PHE A 198 -14.99 1.35 -19.80
C PHE A 198 -16.37 1.59 -19.19
N GLU A 199 -16.41 1.50 -17.87
CA GLU A 199 -17.59 1.78 -17.07
C GLU A 199 -17.80 3.29 -16.95
N LYS A 200 -19.06 3.72 -16.96
CA LYS A 200 -19.41 5.09 -16.58
C LYS A 200 -19.24 5.27 -15.06
N LEU A 201 -19.15 6.53 -14.61
CA LEU A 201 -19.06 6.82 -13.18
C LEU A 201 -20.30 6.29 -12.45
N LYS A 202 -20.10 5.60 -11.33
CA LYS A 202 -21.15 5.08 -10.45
C LYS A 202 -21.13 5.88 -9.14
N PRO A 203 -21.95 6.94 -8.98
CA PRO A 203 -21.88 7.84 -7.84
C PRO A 203 -21.99 7.14 -6.48
N LYS A 204 -22.82 6.09 -6.39
CA LYS A 204 -22.98 5.31 -5.16
C LYS A 204 -21.67 4.66 -4.67
N MET A 205 -20.80 4.24 -5.59
CA MET A 205 -19.53 3.62 -5.23
C MET A 205 -18.51 4.65 -4.76
N ILE A 206 -18.50 5.83 -5.39
CA ILE A 206 -17.70 6.97 -4.94
C ILE A 206 -18.14 7.40 -3.54
N GLN A 207 -19.45 7.59 -3.33
CA GLN A 207 -20.01 7.93 -2.03
C GLN A 207 -19.65 6.89 -0.97
N SER A 208 -19.71 5.60 -1.31
CA SER A 208 -19.31 4.52 -0.40
C SER A 208 -17.85 4.62 0.05
N VAL A 209 -16.93 5.06 -0.81
CA VAL A 209 -15.53 5.32 -0.43
C VAL A 209 -15.41 6.62 0.37
N ASP A 210 -16.15 7.66 0.02
CA ASP A 210 -16.17 8.91 0.81
C ASP A 210 -16.70 8.70 2.22
N ASP A 211 -17.76 7.91 2.39
CA ASP A 211 -18.30 7.56 3.70
C ASP A 211 -17.28 6.75 4.52
N MET A 212 -16.53 5.87 3.87
CA MET A 212 -15.44 5.12 4.51
C MET A 212 -14.35 6.05 5.02
N LEU A 213 -13.93 7.02 4.21
CA LEU A 213 -12.87 7.98 4.57
C LEU A 213 -13.33 9.00 5.62
N GLY A 214 -14.55 9.52 5.48
CA GLY A 214 -15.09 10.59 6.33
C GLY A 214 -15.64 10.10 7.67
N TYR A 215 -16.17 8.87 7.73
CA TYR A 215 -16.82 8.34 8.93
C TYR A 215 -16.27 6.97 9.32
N GLY A 216 -16.19 6.03 8.38
CA GLY A 216 -15.83 4.64 8.67
C GLY A 216 -14.47 4.47 9.35
N ILE A 217 -13.42 5.09 8.81
CA ILE A 217 -12.06 5.05 9.39
C ILE A 217 -12.00 5.84 10.70
N PRO A 218 -12.46 7.11 10.78
CA PRO A 218 -12.45 7.86 12.04
C PRO A 218 -13.21 7.17 13.18
N ASP A 219 -14.38 6.60 12.92
CA ASP A 219 -15.17 5.93 13.95
C ASP A 219 -14.54 4.61 14.39
N LEU A 220 -13.91 3.87 13.46
CA LEU A 220 -13.09 2.73 13.82
C LEU A 220 -11.98 3.16 14.80
N LEU A 221 -11.27 4.26 14.51
CA LEU A 221 -10.20 4.74 15.39
C LEU A 221 -10.69 5.17 16.76
N LYS A 222 -11.83 5.86 16.85
CA LYS A 222 -12.41 6.27 18.13
C LYS A 222 -12.75 5.07 19.01
N ASN A 223 -13.30 4.01 18.44
CA ASN A 223 -13.74 2.82 19.17
C ASN A 223 -12.58 1.96 19.69
N PHE A 224 -11.37 2.13 19.15
CA PHE A 224 -10.17 1.42 19.59
C PHE A 224 -9.13 2.34 20.27
N ARG A 225 -9.46 3.63 20.50
CA ARG A 225 -8.61 4.51 21.32
C ARG A 225 -8.57 3.98 22.76
N ASN A 226 -7.38 4.12 23.34
CA ASN A 226 -6.92 3.54 24.59
C ASN A 226 -7.91 3.79 25.76
N PRO A 227 -8.35 2.76 26.51
CA PRO A 227 -9.16 2.95 27.73
C PRO A 227 -8.38 3.59 28.90
N TYR A 228 -7.13 3.97 28.70
CA TYR A 228 -6.26 4.63 29.68
C TYR A 228 -5.89 6.08 29.32
N ASP A 229 -6.63 6.72 28.39
CA ASP A 229 -6.71 8.20 28.33
C ASP A 229 -7.64 8.73 29.43
#